data_AF-A0A7S1IVS8-F1
#
_entry.id   AF-A0A7S1IVS8-F1
#
_cell.length_a   1.000
_cell.length_b   1.000
_cell.length_c   1.000
_cell.angle_alpha   90.00
_cell.angle_beta   90.00
_cell.angle_gamma   90.00
#
_symmetry.space_group_name_H-M   'P 1'
#
loop_
_entity.id
_entity.type
_entity.pdbx_description
1 polymer ?
#
loop_
_entity_poly.entity_id
_entity_poly.type
_entity_poly.pdbx_seq_one_letter_code
_entity_poly.pdbx_strand_id
1 'polypeptide(L)'
;YMPTMKHLKSSSIREKIYRARRTIASTGDHDNIPVILRTLELKARQAQLLGFKTVAEKSLASKMARSVEEVDELTRLLRDSSYTAGKRELTSVQAFAHENGFEGDLALWDVNFWLERQSEVLYSFKEEELRPYFALPAVLEGLFTLIERLFGVSIKAADGEAEVWQEDVRFFKIYDGADHIASFFLDPYSRPENKKGGAWMAQCQGASKVLGHKPVAYLVCNGSPPVEGVPSLMSFRDVETLFHET
;
A
#
# COMPACT_ATOMS: atom_id res chain seq x y z
N TYR A 1 12.70 -4.97 1.63
CA TYR A 1 13.12 -4.18 0.44
C TYR A 1 13.32 -2.71 0.81
N MET A 2 12.27 -1.95 1.15
CA MET A 2 12.40 -0.49 1.38
C MET A 2 13.40 -0.10 2.48
N PRO A 3 13.43 -0.74 3.67
CA PRO A 3 14.45 -0.41 4.68
C PRO A 3 15.88 -0.58 4.17
N THR A 4 16.12 -1.62 3.36
CA THR A 4 17.43 -1.85 2.74
C THR A 4 17.80 -0.75 1.75
N MET A 5 16.84 -0.30 0.92
CA MET A 5 17.09 0.77 -0.04
C MET A 5 17.32 2.14 0.61
N LYS A 6 16.76 2.37 1.81
CA LYS A 6 16.90 3.61 2.59
C LYS A 6 18.15 3.65 3.47
N HIS A 7 18.57 2.54 4.06
CA HIS A 7 19.57 2.54 5.13
C HIS A 7 20.85 1.77 4.81
N LEU A 8 20.84 0.84 3.84
CA LEU A 8 22.06 0.08 3.53
C LEU A 8 23.08 0.98 2.83
N LYS A 9 24.24 1.22 3.46
CA LYS A 9 25.26 2.14 2.95
C LYS A 9 25.91 1.68 1.64
N SER A 10 26.06 0.37 1.43
CA SER A 10 26.70 -0.18 0.22
C SER A 10 25.81 -0.02 -1.02
N SER A 11 26.21 0.86 -1.95
CA SER A 11 25.51 1.05 -3.23
C SER A 11 25.48 -0.24 -4.07
N SER A 12 26.58 -1.01 -4.11
CA SER A 12 26.64 -2.25 -4.89
C SER A 12 25.68 -3.33 -4.38
N ILE A 13 25.40 -3.39 -3.07
CA ILE A 13 24.37 -4.30 -2.54
C ILE A 13 22.97 -3.75 -2.82
N ARG A 14 22.75 -2.43 -2.68
CA ARG A 14 21.47 -1.81 -3.08
C ARG A 14 21.17 -2.07 -4.55
N GLU A 15 22.16 -1.99 -5.44
CA GLU A 15 22.03 -2.32 -6.86
C GLU A 15 21.56 -3.76 -7.06
N LYS A 16 22.24 -4.75 -6.44
CA LYS A 16 21.86 -6.16 -6.54
C LYS A 16 20.40 -6.39 -6.12
N ILE A 17 20.01 -5.82 -4.99
CA ILE A 17 18.65 -5.95 -4.46
C ILE A 17 17.63 -5.23 -5.35
N TYR A 18 17.95 -4.03 -5.82
CA TYR A 18 17.12 -3.28 -6.76
C TYR A 18 16.87 -4.07 -8.05
N ARG A 19 17.94 -4.59 -8.68
CA ARG A 19 17.83 -5.37 -9.92
C ARG A 19 17.06 -6.66 -9.70
N ALA A 20 17.33 -7.39 -8.62
CA ALA A 20 16.57 -8.58 -8.26
C ALA A 20 15.08 -8.27 -8.08
N ARG A 21 14.73 -7.16 -7.40
CA ARG A 21 13.34 -6.73 -7.23
C ARG A 21 12.69 -6.34 -8.55
N ARG A 22 13.41 -5.67 -9.45
CA ARG A 22 12.91 -5.21 -10.75
C ARG A 22 12.70 -6.32 -11.78
N THR A 23 13.30 -7.48 -11.57
CA THR A 23 13.28 -8.64 -12.47
C THR A 23 12.50 -9.83 -11.87
N ILE A 24 11.75 -9.61 -10.79
CA ILE A 24 10.83 -10.63 -10.26
C ILE A 24 9.86 -11.02 -11.37
N ALA A 25 9.71 -12.33 -11.57
CA ALA A 25 8.77 -12.92 -12.52
C ALA A 25 8.96 -12.43 -13.98
N SER A 26 10.22 -12.28 -14.41
CA SER A 26 10.56 -11.85 -15.78
C SER A 26 11.42 -12.83 -16.58
N THR A 27 11.70 -14.03 -16.05
CA THR A 27 12.47 -15.08 -16.73
C THR A 27 12.09 -16.47 -16.20
N GLY A 28 12.41 -17.53 -16.96
CA GLY A 28 12.22 -18.93 -16.55
C GLY A 28 10.75 -19.32 -16.36
N ASP A 29 10.49 -20.28 -15.46
CA ASP A 29 9.15 -20.82 -15.20
C ASP A 29 8.19 -19.80 -14.54
N HIS A 30 8.71 -18.66 -14.11
CA HIS A 30 7.93 -17.58 -13.50
C HIS A 30 7.84 -16.34 -14.41
N ASP A 31 8.19 -16.45 -15.69
CA ASP A 31 8.12 -15.32 -16.62
C ASP A 31 6.67 -14.88 -16.91
N ASN A 32 6.33 -13.66 -16.49
CA ASN A 32 5.03 -13.05 -16.73
C ASN A 32 4.92 -12.34 -18.09
N ILE A 33 6.01 -12.15 -18.85
CA ILE A 33 5.98 -11.42 -20.13
C ILE A 33 5.00 -12.09 -21.12
N PRO A 34 5.06 -13.40 -21.38
CA PRO A 34 4.11 -14.05 -22.30
C PRO A 34 2.67 -13.98 -21.80
N VAL A 35 2.46 -14.09 -20.48
CA VAL A 35 1.14 -14.00 -19.83
C VAL A 35 0.54 -12.61 -20.02
N ILE A 36 1.33 -11.56 -19.83
CA ILE A 36 0.90 -10.16 -20.02
C ILE A 36 0.51 -9.93 -21.49
N LEU A 37 1.37 -10.33 -22.44
CA LEU A 37 1.09 -10.16 -23.87
C LEU A 37 -0.20 -10.86 -24.29
N ARG A 38 -0.37 -12.12 -23.86
CA ARG A 38 -1.60 -12.88 -24.13
C ARG A 38 -2.82 -12.24 -23.47
N THR A 39 -2.68 -11.72 -22.25
CA THR A 39 -3.76 -11.02 -21.55
C THR A 39 -4.17 -9.75 -22.30
N LEU A 40 -3.22 -8.98 -22.83
CA LEU A 40 -3.51 -7.76 -23.61
C LEU A 40 -4.24 -8.09 -24.91
N GLU A 41 -3.78 -9.13 -25.63
CA GLU A 41 -4.44 -9.61 -26.85
C GLU A 41 -5.89 -10.04 -26.57
N LEU A 42 -6.10 -10.85 -25.54
CA LEU A 42 -7.43 -11.32 -25.14
C LEU A 42 -8.34 -10.17 -24.71
N LYS A 43 -7.83 -9.20 -23.95
CA LYS A 43 -8.58 -8.00 -23.56
C LYS A 43 -8.98 -7.17 -24.79
N ALA A 44 -8.08 -6.99 -25.75
CA ALA A 44 -8.36 -6.25 -26.98
C ALA A 44 -9.46 -6.93 -27.81
N ARG A 45 -9.35 -8.26 -28.01
CA ARG A 45 -10.39 -9.04 -28.69
C ARG A 45 -11.74 -8.96 -27.97
N GLN A 46 -11.72 -9.04 -26.64
CA GLN A 46 -12.94 -8.93 -25.83
C GLN A 46 -13.60 -7.54 -25.96
N ALA A 47 -12.81 -6.47 -26.03
CA ALA A 47 -13.32 -5.12 -26.27
C ALA A 47 -13.99 -4.99 -27.64
N GLN A 48 -13.34 -5.49 -28.70
CA GLN A 48 -13.88 -5.49 -30.06
C GLN A 48 -15.20 -6.26 -30.18
N LEU A 49 -15.28 -7.46 -29.58
CA LEU A 49 -16.51 -8.26 -29.59
C LEU A 49 -17.69 -7.56 -28.90
N LEU A 50 -17.42 -6.67 -27.96
CA LEU A 50 -18.43 -5.88 -27.25
C LEU A 50 -18.70 -4.53 -27.94
N GLY A 51 -18.09 -4.27 -29.11
CA GLY A 51 -18.29 -3.03 -29.87
C GLY A 51 -17.43 -1.85 -29.43
N PHE A 52 -16.48 -2.03 -28.51
CA PHE A 52 -15.52 -0.99 -28.11
C PHE A 52 -14.30 -0.97 -29.03
N LYS A 53 -13.71 0.21 -29.26
CA LYS A 53 -12.49 0.34 -30.08
C LYS A 53 -11.25 -0.07 -29.30
N THR A 54 -11.24 0.20 -28.00
CA THR A 54 -10.09 -0.09 -27.12
C THR A 54 -10.48 -0.74 -25.81
N VAL A 55 -9.51 -1.38 -25.16
CA VAL A 55 -9.67 -1.90 -23.80
C VAL A 55 -9.94 -0.78 -22.80
N ALA A 56 -9.41 0.41 -23.04
CA ALA A 56 -9.61 1.58 -22.19
C ALA A 56 -11.07 2.05 -22.24
N GLU A 57 -11.66 2.20 -23.44
CA GLU A 57 -13.08 2.53 -23.60
C GLU A 57 -13.98 1.52 -22.88
N LYS A 58 -13.72 0.22 -23.09
CA LYS A 58 -14.45 -0.84 -22.40
C LYS A 58 -14.35 -0.69 -20.87
N SER A 59 -13.16 -0.41 -20.35
CA SER A 59 -12.91 -0.24 -18.92
C SER A 59 -13.66 0.97 -18.35
N LEU A 60 -13.78 2.05 -19.13
CA LEU A 60 -14.43 3.29 -18.72
C LEU A 60 -15.96 3.22 -18.75
N ALA A 61 -16.54 2.31 -19.51
CA ALA A 61 -18.00 2.14 -19.62
C ALA A 61 -18.72 1.94 -18.28
N SER A 62 -18.01 1.48 -17.23
CA SER A 62 -18.55 1.31 -15.88
C SER A 62 -17.87 2.19 -14.81
N LYS A 63 -17.15 3.24 -15.22
CA LYS A 63 -16.41 4.16 -14.33
C LYS A 63 -16.96 5.59 -14.43
N MET A 64 -16.51 6.46 -13.54
CA MET A 64 -16.94 7.86 -13.50
C MET A 64 -16.38 8.71 -14.66
N ALA A 65 -15.12 8.47 -15.05
CA ALA A 65 -14.48 9.20 -16.14
C ALA A 65 -15.17 8.84 -17.46
N ARG A 66 -15.52 9.86 -18.24
CA ARG A 66 -16.43 9.75 -19.38
C ARG A 66 -15.73 9.31 -20.66
N SER A 67 -14.43 9.59 -20.77
CA SER A 67 -13.64 9.19 -21.93
C SER A 67 -12.17 8.99 -21.60
N VAL A 68 -11.43 8.42 -22.56
CA VAL A 68 -9.98 8.24 -22.44
C VAL A 68 -9.27 9.60 -22.43
N GLU A 69 -9.77 10.55 -23.21
CA GLU A 69 -9.22 11.90 -23.31
C GLU A 69 -9.30 12.65 -21.97
N GLU A 70 -10.40 12.50 -21.21
CA GLU A 70 -10.55 13.10 -19.88
C GLU A 70 -9.51 12.54 -18.89
N VAL A 71 -9.26 11.22 -18.94
CA VAL A 71 -8.22 10.57 -18.13
C VAL A 71 -6.83 11.08 -18.51
N ASP A 72 -6.56 11.22 -19.81
CA ASP A 72 -5.28 11.74 -20.31
C ASP A 72 -5.08 13.21 -19.94
N GLU A 73 -6.14 14.03 -19.97
CA GLU A 73 -6.10 15.43 -19.57
C GLU A 73 -5.76 15.58 -18.10
N LEU A 74 -6.44 14.83 -17.22
CA LEU A 74 -6.13 14.81 -15.79
C LEU A 74 -4.68 14.35 -15.54
N THR A 75 -4.24 13.30 -16.24
CA THR A 75 -2.87 12.77 -16.10
C THR A 75 -1.82 13.79 -16.56
N ARG A 76 -2.07 14.51 -17.66
CA ARG A 76 -1.19 15.59 -18.14
C ARG A 76 -1.16 16.76 -17.16
N LEU A 77 -2.31 17.18 -16.63
CA LEU A 77 -2.40 18.25 -15.64
C LEU A 77 -1.54 17.96 -14.40
N LEU A 78 -1.65 16.73 -13.87
CA LEU A 78 -0.83 16.28 -12.74
C LEU A 78 0.65 16.27 -13.10
N ARG A 79 1.01 15.69 -14.26
CA ARG A 79 2.40 15.68 -14.74
C ARG A 79 2.98 17.09 -14.83
N ASP A 80 2.27 18.02 -15.47
CA ASP A 80 2.77 19.37 -15.74
C ASP A 80 2.94 20.17 -14.45
N SER A 81 2.06 19.93 -13.47
CA SER A 81 2.14 20.54 -12.14
C SER A 81 3.28 19.96 -11.27
N SER A 82 3.59 18.66 -11.42
CA SER A 82 4.56 17.97 -10.56
C SER A 82 5.98 17.87 -11.15
N TYR A 83 6.14 17.96 -12.47
CA TYR A 83 7.41 17.64 -13.14
C TYR A 83 8.55 18.57 -12.73
N THR A 84 8.32 19.88 -12.69
CA THR A 84 9.33 20.86 -12.29
C THR A 84 9.77 20.68 -10.84
N ALA A 85 8.83 20.38 -9.94
CA ALA A 85 9.13 20.09 -8.54
C ALA A 85 9.99 18.81 -8.40
N GLY A 86 9.58 17.71 -9.06
CA GLY A 86 10.33 16.45 -9.02
C GLY A 86 11.75 16.57 -9.59
N LYS A 87 11.95 17.38 -10.64
CA LYS A 87 13.30 17.70 -11.15
C LYS A 87 14.14 18.45 -10.11
N ARG A 88 13.57 19.48 -9.50
CA ARG A 88 14.25 20.28 -8.47
C ARG A 88 14.64 19.42 -7.28
N GLU A 89 13.76 18.54 -6.83
CA GLU A 89 14.02 17.60 -5.74
C GLU A 89 15.15 16.64 -6.09
N LEU A 90 15.14 16.03 -7.28
CA LEU A 90 16.23 15.15 -7.72
C LEU A 90 17.57 15.89 -7.80
N THR A 91 17.60 17.11 -8.33
CA THR A 91 18.80 17.96 -8.33
C THR A 91 19.27 18.29 -6.91
N SER A 92 18.34 18.57 -5.99
CA SER A 92 18.67 18.83 -4.59
C SER A 92 19.28 17.60 -3.91
N VAL A 93 18.74 16.40 -4.15
CA VAL A 93 19.27 15.15 -3.61
C VAL A 93 20.65 14.84 -4.19
N GLN A 94 20.86 15.09 -5.49
CA GLN A 94 22.16 14.95 -6.16
C GLN A 94 23.21 15.88 -5.53
N ALA A 95 22.88 17.16 -5.33
CA ALA A 95 23.76 18.12 -4.69
C ALA A 95 24.11 17.70 -3.25
N PHE A 96 23.10 17.30 -2.47
CA PHE A 96 23.30 16.79 -1.11
C PHE A 96 24.19 15.54 -1.08
N ALA A 97 24.03 14.63 -2.04
CA ALA A 97 24.88 13.44 -2.15
C ALA A 97 26.35 13.83 -2.41
N HIS A 98 26.61 14.77 -3.33
CA HIS A 98 27.96 15.25 -3.62
C HIS A 98 28.62 15.95 -2.41
N GLU A 99 27.87 16.80 -1.70
CA GLU A 99 28.34 17.45 -0.47
C GLU A 99 28.75 16.43 0.61
N ASN A 100 28.19 15.22 0.55
CA ASN A 100 28.47 14.11 1.47
C ASN A 100 29.39 13.03 0.86
N GLY A 101 30.14 13.37 -0.20
CA GLY A 101 31.19 12.52 -0.77
C GLY A 101 30.72 11.46 -1.76
N PHE A 102 29.50 11.57 -2.31
CA PHE A 102 29.08 10.74 -3.44
C PHE A 102 29.71 11.26 -4.74
N GLU A 103 30.24 10.35 -5.55
CA GLU A 103 30.82 10.67 -6.87
C GLU A 103 29.90 10.19 -8.01
N GLY A 104 29.78 11.01 -9.05
CA GLY A 104 28.96 10.70 -10.23
C GLY A 104 27.45 10.95 -10.03
N ASP A 105 26.67 10.52 -11.03
CA ASP A 105 25.21 10.68 -11.03
C ASP A 105 24.53 9.59 -10.19
N LEU A 106 23.47 9.97 -9.46
CA LEU A 106 22.65 9.04 -8.70
C LEU A 106 22.00 8.00 -9.61
N ALA A 107 22.29 6.72 -9.37
CA ALA A 107 21.54 5.65 -10.00
C ALA A 107 20.20 5.42 -9.29
N LEU A 108 19.29 4.67 -9.92
CA LEU A 108 17.94 4.41 -9.39
C LEU A 108 17.94 3.74 -8.00
N TRP A 109 19.00 3.00 -7.66
CA TRP A 109 19.18 2.36 -6.36
C TRP A 109 19.84 3.25 -5.30
N ASP A 110 20.31 4.45 -5.67
CA ASP A 110 20.91 5.42 -4.76
C ASP A 110 19.89 6.46 -4.28
N VAL A 111 18.88 6.76 -5.09
CA VAL A 111 17.89 7.82 -4.84
C VAL A 111 17.24 7.70 -3.45
N ASN A 112 16.70 6.52 -3.09
CA ASN A 112 16.03 6.34 -1.79
C ASN A 112 16.99 6.47 -0.60
N PHE A 113 18.25 6.08 -0.75
CA PHE A 113 19.24 6.19 0.31
C PHE A 113 19.56 7.67 0.58
N TRP A 114 19.82 8.43 -0.47
CA TRP A 114 20.18 9.85 -0.35
C TRP A 114 18.99 10.75 0.00
N LEU A 115 17.78 10.42 -0.48
CA LEU A 115 16.55 11.07 -0.02
C LEU A 115 16.38 10.92 1.50
N GLU A 116 16.62 9.72 2.04
CA GLU A 116 16.51 9.48 3.48
C GLU A 116 17.56 10.29 4.24
N ARG A 117 18.84 10.26 3.83
CA ARG A 117 19.90 11.06 4.47
C ARG A 117 19.60 12.56 4.40
N GLN A 118 19.10 13.05 3.27
CA GLN A 118 18.72 14.45 3.12
C GLN A 118 17.56 14.81 4.05
N SER A 119 16.53 13.96 4.12
CA SER A 119 15.36 14.17 4.97
C SER A 119 15.74 14.21 6.46
N GLU A 120 16.65 13.32 6.89
CA GLU A 120 17.17 13.30 8.27
C GLU A 120 17.82 14.64 8.66
N VAL A 121 18.57 15.26 7.73
CA VAL A 121 19.21 16.57 7.97
C VAL A 121 18.19 17.71 7.93
N LEU A 122 17.33 17.75 6.90
CA LEU A 122 16.37 18.83 6.70
C LEU A 122 15.33 18.92 7.83
N TYR A 123 14.86 17.77 8.32
CA TYR A 123 13.78 17.72 9.30
C TYR A 123 14.26 17.33 10.70
N SER A 124 15.54 17.01 10.87
CA SER A 124 16.15 16.67 12.17
C SER A 124 15.44 15.51 12.89
N PHE A 125 14.92 14.53 12.15
CA PHE A 125 14.36 13.30 12.71
C PHE A 125 14.69 12.09 11.84
N LYS A 126 14.71 10.90 12.44
CA LYS A 126 14.80 9.62 11.71
C LYS A 126 13.47 8.88 11.80
N GLU A 127 13.04 8.28 10.69
CA GLU A 127 11.80 7.50 10.65
C GLU A 127 11.80 6.36 11.70
N GLU A 128 12.96 5.74 11.94
CA GLU A 128 13.10 4.67 12.94
C GLU A 128 12.87 5.16 14.38
N GLU A 129 13.19 6.42 14.69
CA GLU A 129 12.99 7.02 16.02
C GLU A 129 11.50 7.24 16.34
N LEU A 130 10.64 7.27 15.32
CA LEU A 130 9.19 7.42 15.49
C LEU A 130 8.46 6.08 15.70
N ARG A 131 9.04 4.96 15.27
CA ARG A 131 8.38 3.64 15.35
C ARG A 131 7.89 3.24 16.74
N PRO A 132 8.64 3.49 17.84
CA PRO A 132 8.16 3.18 19.19
C PRO A 132 6.86 3.89 19.57
N TYR A 133 6.53 5.01 18.92
CA TYR A 133 5.29 5.77 19.15
C TYR A 133 4.10 5.23 18.37
N PHE A 134 4.31 4.32 17.42
CA PHE A 134 3.29 3.74 16.56
C PHE A 134 3.17 2.22 16.76
N ALA A 135 2.96 1.79 18.01
CA ALA A 135 2.60 0.41 18.29
C ALA A 135 1.19 0.11 17.76
N LEU A 136 1.00 -0.97 17.00
CA LEU A 136 -0.28 -1.33 16.37
C LEU A 136 -1.49 -1.25 17.34
N PRO A 137 -1.44 -1.75 18.58
CA PRO A 137 -2.56 -1.62 19.51
C PRO A 137 -2.96 -0.15 19.79
N ALA A 138 -2.00 0.74 19.98
CA ALA A 138 -2.26 2.16 20.23
C ALA A 138 -2.77 2.87 18.96
N VAL A 139 -2.26 2.49 17.79
CA VAL A 139 -2.74 3.00 16.50
C VAL A 139 -4.20 2.60 16.26
N LEU A 140 -4.57 1.35 16.54
CA LEU A 140 -5.95 0.88 16.43
C LEU A 140 -6.88 1.60 17.41
N GLU A 141 -6.45 1.80 18.65
CA GLU A 141 -7.23 2.57 19.64
C GLU A 141 -7.50 4.00 19.16
N GLY A 142 -6.48 4.69 18.66
CA GLY A 142 -6.62 6.04 18.11
C GLY A 142 -7.53 6.08 16.87
N LEU A 143 -7.38 5.11 15.96
CA LEU A 143 -8.22 4.96 14.77
C LEU A 143 -9.69 4.73 15.14
N PHE A 144 -9.97 3.82 16.08
CA PHE A 144 -11.34 3.53 16.52
C PHE A 144 -11.96 4.72 17.24
N THR A 145 -11.19 5.44 18.06
CA THR A 145 -11.64 6.69 18.71
C THR A 145 -12.01 7.75 17.68
N LEU A 146 -11.23 7.88 16.60
CA LEU A 146 -11.52 8.81 15.52
C LEU A 146 -12.81 8.41 14.78
N ILE A 147 -12.98 7.13 14.46
CA ILE A 147 -14.18 6.60 13.81
C ILE A 147 -15.42 6.83 14.67
N GLU A 148 -15.33 6.59 15.98
CA GLU A 148 -16.41 6.86 16.92
C GLU A 148 -16.81 8.33 16.93
N ARG A 149 -15.82 9.24 16.97
CA ARG A 149 -16.07 10.67 16.95
C ARG A 149 -16.69 11.16 15.63
N LEU A 150 -16.29 10.59 14.49
CA LEU A 150 -16.75 11.02 13.17
C LEU A 150 -18.11 10.44 12.79
N PHE A 151 -18.36 9.18 13.16
CA PHE A 151 -19.51 8.41 12.67
C PHE A 151 -20.47 7.95 13.76
N GLY A 152 -20.14 8.16 15.04
CA GLY A 152 -21.00 7.77 16.17
C GLY A 152 -21.11 6.27 16.41
N VAL A 153 -20.18 5.47 15.86
CA VAL A 153 -20.17 4.00 15.99
C VAL A 153 -19.07 3.55 16.95
N SER A 154 -19.28 2.46 17.69
CA SER A 154 -18.25 1.86 18.55
C SER A 154 -17.70 0.57 17.93
N ILE A 155 -16.38 0.40 17.99
CA ILE A 155 -15.69 -0.79 17.50
C ILE A 155 -15.18 -1.59 18.70
N LYS A 156 -15.51 -2.88 18.78
CA LYS A 156 -15.13 -3.76 19.88
C LYS A 156 -14.47 -5.01 19.34
N ALA A 157 -13.38 -5.42 19.99
CA ALA A 157 -12.77 -6.72 19.73
C ALA A 157 -13.78 -7.83 20.08
N ALA A 158 -13.87 -8.81 19.18
CA ALA A 158 -14.76 -9.97 19.27
C ALA A 158 -13.99 -11.24 18.89
N ASP A 159 -12.69 -11.26 19.18
CA ASP A 159 -11.80 -12.39 18.93
C ASP A 159 -12.39 -13.68 19.54
N GLY A 160 -12.44 -14.77 18.76
CA GLY A 160 -13.04 -16.04 19.16
C GLY A 160 -14.53 -16.18 18.84
N GLU A 161 -15.22 -15.12 18.43
CA GLU A 161 -16.61 -15.22 17.96
C GLU A 161 -16.73 -15.63 16.48
N ALA A 162 -15.62 -15.61 15.74
CA ALA A 162 -15.52 -16.05 14.35
C ALA A 162 -14.29 -16.93 14.15
N GLU A 163 -14.39 -17.91 13.25
CA GLU A 163 -13.24 -18.72 12.84
C GLU A 163 -12.24 -17.86 12.05
N VAL A 164 -10.95 -18.06 12.32
CA VAL A 164 -9.86 -17.32 11.67
C VAL A 164 -8.92 -18.29 10.95
N TRP A 165 -8.27 -17.81 9.89
CA TRP A 165 -7.33 -18.62 9.08
C TRP A 165 -5.90 -18.61 9.61
N GLN A 166 -5.57 -17.69 10.52
CA GLN A 166 -4.26 -17.59 11.14
C GLN A 166 -4.36 -16.87 12.50
N GLU A 167 -3.44 -17.18 13.41
CA GLU A 167 -3.48 -16.77 14.82
C GLU A 167 -3.37 -15.26 15.08
N ASP A 168 -2.74 -14.50 14.17
CA ASP A 168 -2.61 -13.04 14.30
C ASP A 168 -3.82 -12.28 13.76
N VAL A 169 -4.80 -12.99 13.16
CA VAL A 169 -6.01 -12.38 12.63
C VAL A 169 -6.90 -11.95 13.79
N ARG A 170 -7.25 -10.67 13.81
CA ARG A 170 -8.16 -10.08 14.79
C ARG A 170 -9.56 -9.97 14.22
N PHE A 171 -10.59 -10.11 15.05
CA PHE A 171 -11.99 -9.91 14.65
C PHE A 171 -12.64 -8.81 15.48
N PHE A 172 -13.38 -7.94 14.80
CA PHE A 172 -14.04 -6.78 15.40
C PHE A 172 -15.51 -6.70 15.00
N LYS A 173 -16.33 -6.20 15.92
CA LYS A 173 -17.73 -5.84 15.68
C LYS A 173 -17.91 -4.33 15.79
N ILE A 174 -18.72 -3.78 14.91
CA ILE A 174 -19.10 -2.36 14.87
C ILE A 174 -20.54 -2.23 15.36
N TYR A 175 -20.79 -1.28 16.26
CA TYR A 175 -22.09 -1.03 16.85
C TYR A 175 -22.55 0.41 16.66
N ASP A 176 -23.83 0.60 16.37
CA ASP A 176 -24.53 1.88 16.51
C ASP A 176 -25.36 1.82 17.80
N GLY A 177 -24.89 2.51 18.85
CA GLY A 177 -25.39 2.31 20.21
C GLY A 177 -25.25 0.86 20.67
N ALA A 178 -26.39 0.19 20.87
CA ALA A 178 -26.44 -1.23 21.25
C ALA A 178 -26.63 -2.19 20.06
N ASP A 179 -26.97 -1.68 18.87
CA ASP A 179 -27.19 -2.52 17.70
C ASP A 179 -25.86 -2.86 17.02
N HIS A 180 -25.63 -4.14 16.78
CA HIS A 180 -24.49 -4.60 15.98
C HIS A 180 -24.78 -4.31 14.52
N ILE A 181 -23.96 -3.55 13.81
CA ILE A 181 -24.27 -3.15 12.43
C ILE A 181 -23.34 -3.77 11.39
N ALA A 182 -22.11 -4.12 11.75
CA ALA A 182 -21.11 -4.67 10.84
C ALA A 182 -19.99 -5.40 11.59
N SER A 183 -19.13 -6.11 10.86
CA SER A 183 -17.92 -6.74 11.40
C SER A 183 -16.76 -6.67 10.41
N PHE A 184 -15.54 -6.84 10.91
CA PHE A 184 -14.39 -7.02 10.03
C PHE A 184 -13.30 -7.87 10.68
N PHE A 185 -12.52 -8.54 9.85
CA PHE A 185 -11.26 -9.15 10.24
C PHE A 185 -10.11 -8.21 9.91
N LEU A 186 -9.06 -8.22 10.72
CA LEU A 186 -7.79 -7.56 10.45
C LEU A 186 -6.67 -8.60 10.43
N ASP A 187 -5.99 -8.72 9.28
CA ASP A 187 -4.79 -9.55 9.10
C ASP A 187 -3.58 -8.62 8.87
N PRO A 188 -2.88 -8.21 9.95
CA PRO A 188 -2.02 -7.02 9.90
C PRO A 188 -0.59 -7.27 9.38
N TYR A 189 -0.06 -8.49 9.50
CA TYR A 189 1.38 -8.73 9.39
C TYR A 189 1.80 -9.33 8.04
N SER A 190 3.05 -9.04 7.65
CA SER A 190 3.69 -9.64 6.49
C SER A 190 3.97 -11.12 6.71
N ARG A 191 3.54 -11.98 5.77
CA ARG A 191 3.80 -13.43 5.74
C ARG A 191 4.09 -13.90 4.31
N PRO A 192 5.26 -13.54 3.74
CA PRO A 192 5.52 -13.68 2.30
C PRO A 192 5.48 -15.13 1.78
N GLU A 193 5.61 -16.12 2.64
CA GLU A 193 5.54 -17.54 2.33
C GLU A 193 4.13 -17.98 1.89
N ASN A 194 3.07 -17.32 2.35
CA ASN A 194 1.68 -17.72 2.06
C ASN A 194 0.69 -16.56 1.91
N LYS A 195 1.12 -15.31 2.05
CA LYS A 195 0.29 -14.11 1.96
C LYS A 195 0.78 -13.18 0.86
N LYS A 196 -0.17 -12.71 0.03
CA LYS A 196 0.09 -11.71 -1.00
C LYS A 196 0.60 -10.41 -0.36
N GLY A 197 1.59 -9.77 -0.98
CA GLY A 197 2.09 -8.47 -0.53
C GLY A 197 1.14 -7.30 -0.85
N GLY A 198 1.36 -6.17 -0.17
CA GLY A 198 0.56 -4.94 -0.31
C GLY A 198 -0.38 -4.72 0.87
N ALA A 199 -1.41 -3.91 0.67
CA ALA A 199 -2.55 -3.82 1.57
C ALA A 199 -3.82 -3.78 0.72
N TRP A 200 -4.92 -4.30 1.26
CA TRP A 200 -6.21 -4.26 0.60
C TRP A 200 -7.36 -4.51 1.59
N MET A 201 -8.50 -3.92 1.28
CA MET A 201 -9.81 -4.32 1.79
C MET A 201 -10.52 -5.26 0.81
N ALA A 202 -11.18 -6.30 1.34
CA ALA A 202 -12.07 -7.16 0.56
C ALA A 202 -13.39 -7.40 1.29
N GLN A 203 -14.47 -7.55 0.54
CA GLN A 203 -15.77 -7.94 1.10
C GLN A 203 -15.77 -9.45 1.42
N CYS A 204 -16.02 -9.81 2.67
CA CYS A 204 -16.35 -11.18 3.07
C CYS A 204 -17.83 -11.45 2.78
N GLN A 205 -18.70 -10.60 3.33
CA GLN A 205 -20.14 -10.69 3.18
C GLN A 205 -20.70 -9.29 2.96
N GLY A 206 -21.52 -9.11 1.92
CA GLY A 206 -22.18 -7.84 1.65
C GLY A 206 -23.44 -7.66 2.51
N ALA A 207 -23.76 -6.41 2.83
CA ALA A 207 -25.04 -6.08 3.47
C ALA A 207 -26.21 -6.46 2.54
N SER A 208 -27.21 -7.15 3.07
CA SER A 208 -28.40 -7.51 2.29
C SER A 208 -29.64 -7.53 3.16
N LYS A 209 -30.59 -6.64 2.87
CA LYS A 209 -31.91 -6.65 3.52
C LYS A 209 -32.71 -7.90 3.18
N VAL A 210 -32.59 -8.40 1.95
CA VAL A 210 -33.31 -9.59 1.48
C VAL A 210 -32.84 -10.85 2.21
N LEU A 211 -31.53 -10.95 2.47
CA LEU A 211 -30.94 -12.10 3.17
C LEU A 211 -30.79 -11.88 4.69
N GLY A 212 -31.13 -10.68 5.19
CA GLY A 212 -30.90 -10.32 6.59
C GLY A 212 -29.42 -10.27 7.00
N HIS A 213 -28.51 -10.09 6.04
CA HIS A 213 -27.07 -10.10 6.28
C HIS A 213 -26.54 -8.72 6.68
N LYS A 214 -25.75 -8.68 7.75
CA LYS A 214 -24.89 -7.56 8.11
C LYS A 214 -23.56 -7.70 7.34
N PRO A 215 -22.93 -6.59 6.92
CA PRO A 215 -21.69 -6.65 6.16
C PRO A 215 -20.52 -7.13 7.02
N VAL A 216 -19.63 -7.91 6.40
CA VAL A 216 -18.36 -8.35 6.97
C VAL A 216 -17.24 -8.05 5.97
N ALA A 217 -16.15 -7.44 6.44
CA ALA A 217 -14.99 -7.12 5.60
C ALA A 217 -13.70 -7.82 6.07
N TYR A 218 -12.73 -7.91 5.17
CA TYR A 218 -11.36 -8.28 5.44
C TYR A 218 -10.48 -7.04 5.24
N LEU A 219 -9.76 -6.63 6.28
CA LEU A 219 -8.70 -5.64 6.23
C LEU A 219 -7.37 -6.38 6.27
N VAL A 220 -6.57 -6.26 5.21
CA VAL A 220 -5.30 -6.98 5.10
C VAL A 220 -4.17 -5.99 4.89
N CYS A 221 -3.19 -6.02 5.80
CA CYS A 221 -1.95 -5.24 5.71
C CYS A 221 -0.74 -6.19 5.68
N ASN A 222 0.46 -5.64 5.43
CA ASN A 222 1.71 -6.39 5.49
C ASN A 222 2.75 -5.64 6.34
N GLY A 223 2.33 -5.20 7.54
CA GLY A 223 3.19 -4.55 8.52
C GLY A 223 4.24 -5.50 9.09
N SER A 224 5.25 -4.95 9.77
CA SER A 224 6.29 -5.75 10.41
C SER A 224 5.69 -6.59 11.54
N PRO A 225 5.92 -7.91 11.61
CA PRO A 225 5.41 -8.72 12.71
C PRO A 225 6.03 -8.29 14.05
N PRO A 226 5.39 -8.61 15.19
CA PRO A 226 5.98 -8.46 16.53
C PRO A 226 7.33 -9.17 16.65
N VAL A 227 8.24 -8.66 17.48
CA VAL A 227 9.57 -9.23 17.71
C VAL A 227 9.81 -9.31 19.22
N GLU A 228 10.16 -10.48 19.75
CA GLU A 228 10.62 -10.68 21.14
C GLU A 228 9.71 -10.06 22.22
N GLY A 229 8.38 -10.15 22.04
CA GLY A 229 7.40 -9.60 22.99
C GLY A 229 7.14 -8.09 22.86
N VAL A 230 7.82 -7.42 21.93
CA VAL A 230 7.52 -6.04 21.52
C VAL A 230 6.39 -6.09 20.48
N PRO A 231 5.33 -5.26 20.63
CA PRO A 231 4.26 -5.20 19.64
C PRO A 231 4.79 -4.77 18.27
N SER A 232 4.01 -5.00 17.21
CA SER A 232 4.31 -4.48 15.88
C SER A 232 4.47 -2.96 15.94
N LEU A 233 5.70 -2.48 15.72
CA LEU A 233 6.04 -1.06 15.65
C LEU A 233 5.97 -0.62 14.19
N MET A 234 5.08 0.30 13.91
CA MET A 234 4.70 0.74 12.58
C MET A 234 5.54 1.94 12.15
N SER A 235 5.89 2.00 10.86
CA SER A 235 6.27 3.29 10.29
C SER A 235 5.05 4.19 10.15
N PHE A 236 5.25 5.50 9.99
CA PHE A 236 4.15 6.42 9.70
C PHE A 236 3.37 6.00 8.45
N ARG A 237 4.08 5.49 7.42
CA ARG A 237 3.46 4.97 6.20
C ARG A 237 2.60 3.73 6.44
N ASP A 238 2.99 2.85 7.35
CA ASP A 238 2.17 1.70 7.73
C ASP A 238 0.88 2.17 8.41
N VAL A 239 0.95 3.24 9.22
CA VAL A 239 -0.23 3.86 9.84
C VAL A 239 -1.15 4.44 8.76
N GLU A 240 -0.62 5.23 7.81
CA GLU A 240 -1.40 5.74 6.68
C GLU A 240 -2.05 4.61 5.87
N THR A 241 -1.33 3.50 5.68
CA THR A 241 -1.84 2.32 4.98
C THR A 241 -3.02 1.70 5.73
N LEU A 242 -2.92 1.53 7.04
CA LEU A 242 -4.03 1.03 7.85
C LEU A 242 -5.25 1.96 7.78
N PHE A 243 -5.04 3.28 7.83
CA PHE A 243 -6.11 4.27 7.67
C PHE A 243 -6.72 4.26 6.27
N HIS A 244 -5.94 3.95 5.23
CA HIS A 244 -6.44 3.86 3.85
C HIS A 244 -7.37 2.66 3.65
N GLU A 245 -7.05 1.53 4.27
CA GLU A 245 -7.86 0.32 4.10
C GLU A 245 -9.15 0.32 4.94
N THR A 246 -9.18 1.12 6.02
CA THR A 246 -10.30 1.20 6.98
C THR A 246 -11.42 2.10 6.48
#